data_AF-A0A329UIU9-F1
#
_entry.id   AF-A0A329UIU9-F1
#
_cell.length_a   1.000
_cell.length_b   1.000
_cell.length_c   1.000
_cell.angle_alpha   90.00
_cell.angle_beta   90.00
_cell.angle_gamma   90.00
#
_symmetry.space_group_name_H-M   'P 1'
#
loop_
_entity.id
_entity.type
_entity.pdbx_description
1 polymer ?
#
loop_
_entity_poly.entity_id
_entity_poly.type
_entity_poly.pdbx_seq_one_letter_code
_entity_poly.pdbx_strand_id
1 'polypeptide(L)'
;MTLSKRMTSFCITLVVASLFLSIYASAASAPIHKTTVWVAPETETLINGIPESQTPMVTDVIMGPYFYRYDYNQKTTVDKYRHIAHFSHDNRLNKLSEQMEAQITNSASQGAEWSGNVEFTAEIKKKIIESLKGTLGISYKETRTTNEAVGYKVVHTVPAGKVGHINLYYKGYKIGGRLTVWTANTSNPSQSKRYATYDVNSTLYPSDTLDIFSESYNANI
;
A
#
# COMPACT_ATOMS: atom_id res chain seq x y z
N MET A 1 84.74 21.58 1.73
CA MET A 1 83.91 20.93 0.70
C MET A 1 82.48 21.41 0.89
N THR A 2 82.15 22.51 0.21
CA THR A 2 81.33 22.53 -1.03
C THR A 2 79.85 22.33 -0.70
N LEU A 3 79.13 23.42 -0.36
CA LEU A 3 78.47 24.36 -1.28
C LEU A 3 77.28 23.68 -1.99
N SER A 4 76.09 23.84 -1.44
CA SER A 4 75.03 24.73 -1.95
C SER A 4 74.53 24.37 -3.36
N LYS A 5 73.24 24.07 -3.43
CA LYS A 5 72.23 24.94 -4.09
C LYS A 5 70.86 24.44 -3.60
N ARG A 6 70.10 25.24 -2.85
CA ARG A 6 69.27 26.36 -3.35
C ARG A 6 68.40 25.86 -4.50
N MET A 7 67.10 25.76 -4.35
CA MET A 7 66.13 26.87 -4.44
C MET A 7 65.09 26.32 -5.42
N THR A 8 63.82 26.23 -5.02
CA THR A 8 62.81 27.18 -5.52
C THR A 8 63.04 27.54 -6.98
N SER A 9 62.38 26.82 -7.90
CA SER A 9 61.90 27.30 -9.21
C SER A 9 61.77 26.12 -10.17
N PHE A 10 60.59 25.50 -10.19
CA PHE A 10 60.00 24.93 -11.40
C PHE A 10 58.46 24.93 -11.19
N CYS A 11 57.90 25.99 -10.59
CA CYS A 11 57.15 26.96 -11.39
C CYS A 11 57.70 27.12 -12.81
N ILE A 12 56.79 27.02 -13.78
CA ILE A 12 57.01 27.28 -15.22
C ILE A 12 57.50 26.06 -16.00
N THR A 13 56.67 25.00 -16.08
CA THR A 13 56.42 24.24 -17.33
C THR A 13 55.25 23.24 -17.19
N LEU A 14 54.21 23.59 -16.44
CA LEU A 14 52.90 22.95 -16.60
C LEU A 14 51.76 23.91 -16.25
N VAL A 15 51.93 25.17 -16.66
CA VAL A 15 50.93 26.25 -16.55
C VAL A 15 50.51 26.76 -17.95
N VAL A 16 50.99 26.13 -19.02
CA VAL A 16 50.71 26.59 -20.41
C VAL A 16 50.31 25.43 -21.31
N ALA A 17 49.47 24.55 -20.80
CA ALA A 17 48.64 23.67 -21.60
C ALA A 17 47.22 23.77 -21.04
N SER A 18 46.54 24.82 -21.47
CA SER A 18 45.08 24.95 -21.52
C SER A 18 44.37 24.69 -20.17
N LEU A 19 44.19 25.65 -19.26
CA LEU A 19 43.59 26.98 -19.46
C LEU A 19 42.69 27.13 -20.71
N PHE A 20 41.99 26.06 -21.07
CA PHE A 20 40.77 26.06 -21.89
C PHE A 20 39.73 25.11 -21.26
N LEU A 21 39.70 25.05 -19.92
CA LEU A 21 38.42 24.81 -19.23
C LEU A 21 37.71 26.16 -19.08
N SER A 22 37.55 26.82 -20.23
CA SER A 22 36.51 27.77 -20.50
C SER A 22 35.22 27.13 -20.02
N ILE A 23 34.71 27.65 -18.90
CA ILE A 23 33.32 28.07 -18.75
C ILE A 23 32.44 27.34 -19.77
N TYR A 24 32.16 26.05 -19.51
CA TYR A 24 30.85 25.55 -19.88
C TYR A 24 29.91 26.22 -18.88
N ALA A 25 29.65 27.50 -19.14
CA ALA A 25 28.30 27.95 -19.13
C ALA A 25 27.59 26.92 -20.01
N SER A 26 26.96 25.95 -19.37
CA SER A 26 25.66 25.54 -19.86
C SER A 26 24.91 26.85 -19.97
N ALA A 27 24.98 27.49 -21.14
CA ALA A 27 23.80 28.07 -21.72
C ALA A 27 22.81 26.91 -21.65
N ALA A 28 22.08 26.86 -20.53
CA ALA A 28 20.73 26.36 -20.56
C ALA A 28 20.20 27.05 -21.81
N SER A 29 20.03 26.26 -22.88
CA SER A 29 19.22 26.66 -24.00
C SER A 29 18.01 27.25 -23.31
N ALA A 30 17.87 28.58 -23.34
CA ALA A 30 16.63 29.22 -22.97
C ALA A 30 15.58 28.36 -23.68
N PRO A 31 14.55 27.88 -22.97
CA PRO A 31 13.56 27.03 -23.59
C PRO A 31 13.22 27.74 -24.89
N ILE A 32 13.46 27.07 -26.02
CA ILE A 32 12.98 27.60 -27.29
C ILE A 32 11.50 27.69 -27.03
N HIS A 33 11.04 28.89 -26.68
CA HIS A 33 9.65 29.23 -26.75
C HIS A 33 9.39 29.11 -28.24
N LYS A 34 9.05 27.88 -28.66
CA LYS A 34 8.27 27.68 -29.86
C LYS A 34 6.97 28.39 -29.50
N THR A 35 6.94 29.68 -29.78
CA THR A 35 5.71 30.40 -29.95
C THR A 35 5.11 29.74 -31.18
N THR A 36 4.39 28.64 -30.97
CA THR A 36 3.40 28.18 -31.93
C THR A 36 2.38 29.30 -31.98
N VAL A 37 2.62 30.23 -32.90
CA VAL A 37 1.63 31.22 -33.29
C VAL A 37 0.55 30.40 -33.98
N TRP A 38 -0.51 30.12 -33.23
CA TRP A 38 -1.75 29.63 -33.81
C TRP A 38 -2.35 30.80 -34.59
N VAL A 39 -2.10 30.83 -35.90
CA VAL A 39 -2.86 31.67 -36.80
C VAL A 39 -4.21 30.98 -36.95
N ALA A 40 -5.18 31.38 -36.15
CA ALA A 40 -6.57 31.03 -36.41
C ALA A 40 -6.95 31.61 -37.79
N PRO A 41 -7.65 30.87 -38.66
CA PRO A 41 -8.20 31.46 -39.87
C PRO A 41 -9.10 32.65 -39.50
N GLU A 42 -9.11 33.72 -40.31
CA GLU A 42 -9.92 34.94 -40.04
C GLU A 42 -11.41 34.65 -39.90
N THR A 43 -11.85 33.47 -40.35
CA THR A 43 -13.21 32.97 -40.19
C THR A 43 -13.14 31.57 -39.59
N GLU A 44 -13.78 31.39 -38.44
CA GLU A 44 -13.89 30.10 -37.78
C GLU A 44 -14.66 29.12 -38.67
N THR A 45 -14.07 27.96 -38.95
CA THR A 45 -14.73 26.92 -39.73
C THR A 45 -15.87 26.30 -38.92
N LEU A 46 -16.96 25.97 -39.60
CA LEU A 46 -18.14 25.37 -39.00
C LEU A 46 -18.11 23.86 -39.22
N ILE A 47 -18.22 23.08 -38.14
CA ILE A 47 -18.56 21.66 -38.22
C ILE A 47 -20.08 21.55 -38.01
N ASN A 48 -20.81 21.12 -39.04
CA ASN A 48 -22.28 21.00 -39.01
C ASN A 48 -23.01 22.29 -38.54
N GLY A 49 -22.48 23.46 -38.90
CA GLY A 49 -23.06 24.75 -38.51
C GLY A 49 -22.68 25.25 -37.11
N ILE A 50 -21.82 24.53 -36.39
CA ILE A 50 -21.31 24.92 -35.07
C ILE A 50 -19.85 25.38 -35.22
N PRO A 51 -19.46 26.52 -34.63
CA PRO A 51 -18.08 26.96 -34.63
C PRO A 51 -17.16 25.90 -34.01
N GLU A 52 -16.04 25.56 -34.64
CA GLU A 52 -15.13 24.51 -34.16
C GLU A 52 -14.71 24.68 -32.70
N SER A 53 -14.52 25.90 -32.20
CA SER A 53 -14.21 26.19 -30.79
C SER A 53 -15.33 25.80 -29.81
N GLN A 54 -16.57 25.68 -30.31
CA GLN A 54 -17.75 25.27 -29.55
C GLN A 54 -18.05 23.78 -29.73
N THR A 55 -17.33 23.08 -30.61
CA THR A 55 -17.47 21.63 -30.70
C THR A 55 -16.87 20.98 -29.47
N PRO A 56 -17.62 20.12 -28.74
CA PRO A 56 -17.06 19.41 -27.60
C PRO A 56 -15.95 18.50 -28.10
N MET A 57 -14.71 18.76 -27.66
CA MET A 57 -13.62 17.81 -27.85
C MET A 57 -13.94 16.57 -27.05
N VAL A 58 -14.37 15.48 -27.71
CA VAL A 58 -14.64 14.20 -27.05
C VAL A 58 -13.30 13.57 -26.71
N THR A 59 -12.78 13.86 -25.52
CA THR A 59 -11.63 13.13 -25.00
C THR A 59 -12.10 11.77 -24.53
N ASP A 60 -11.48 10.72 -25.07
CA ASP A 60 -11.76 9.35 -24.69
C ASP A 60 -11.33 9.13 -23.24
N VAL A 61 -12.23 8.63 -22.40
CA VAL A 61 -11.95 8.35 -20.99
C VAL A 61 -11.51 6.91 -20.85
N ILE A 62 -10.50 6.68 -20.01
CA ILE A 62 -10.10 5.32 -19.64
C ILE A 62 -11.08 4.81 -18.58
N MET A 63 -11.73 3.68 -18.86
CA MET A 63 -12.51 2.93 -17.89
C MET A 63 -11.70 1.78 -17.26
N GLY A 64 -12.06 1.43 -16.02
CA GLY A 64 -11.35 0.46 -15.19
C GLY A 64 -10.50 1.13 -14.10
N PRO A 65 -9.66 0.37 -13.40
CA PRO A 65 -9.32 -1.04 -13.64
C PRO A 65 -10.45 -2.01 -13.26
N TYR A 66 -10.69 -3.01 -14.10
CA TYR A 66 -11.63 -4.11 -13.84
C TYR A 66 -10.89 -5.43 -13.62
N PHE A 67 -11.44 -6.29 -12.76
CA PHE A 67 -10.86 -7.60 -12.48
C PHE A 67 -10.81 -8.47 -13.75
N TYR A 68 -9.68 -9.14 -13.98
CA TYR A 68 -9.55 -10.20 -14.98
C TYR A 68 -9.28 -11.57 -14.33
N ARG A 69 -8.19 -11.67 -13.57
CA ARG A 69 -7.74 -12.93 -12.95
C ARG A 69 -6.89 -12.64 -11.73
N TYR A 70 -6.92 -13.55 -10.76
CA TYR A 70 -6.01 -13.52 -9.61
C TYR A 70 -5.32 -14.87 -9.45
N ASP A 71 -3.99 -14.87 -9.53
CA ASP A 71 -3.13 -16.03 -9.39
C ASP A 71 -2.48 -16.04 -8.00
N TYR A 72 -3.03 -16.85 -7.12
CA TYR A 72 -2.52 -17.10 -5.79
C TYR A 72 -1.18 -17.85 -5.83
N ASN A 73 -0.21 -17.45 -4.99
CA ASN A 73 1.08 -18.15 -4.89
C ASN A 73 1.57 -18.41 -3.46
N GLN A 74 1.08 -17.69 -2.44
CA GLN A 74 1.52 -17.85 -1.06
C GLN A 74 0.39 -17.64 -0.06
N LYS A 75 0.31 -18.52 0.96
CA LYS A 75 -0.54 -18.38 2.15
C LYS A 75 0.28 -18.62 3.39
N THR A 76 0.19 -17.70 4.34
CA THR A 76 0.79 -17.83 5.67
C THR A 76 -0.22 -17.40 6.73
N THR A 77 -0.25 -18.11 7.85
CA THR A 77 -1.09 -17.76 9.00
C THR A 77 -0.53 -16.53 9.72
N VAL A 78 -1.41 -15.64 10.17
CA VAL A 78 -1.06 -14.46 10.98
C VAL A 78 -1.89 -14.48 12.26
N ASP A 79 -1.28 -14.86 13.37
CA ASP A 79 -1.99 -15.00 14.65
C ASP A 79 -2.41 -13.63 15.23
N LYS A 80 -1.62 -12.58 14.98
CA LYS A 80 -1.86 -11.21 15.46
C LYS A 80 -2.19 -10.27 14.29
N TYR A 81 -3.37 -10.41 13.70
CA TYR A 81 -3.73 -9.61 12.52
C TYR A 81 -4.41 -8.28 12.90
N ARG A 82 -5.52 -8.32 13.64
CA ARG A 82 -6.23 -7.10 14.08
C ARG A 82 -6.52 -7.16 15.57
N HIS A 83 -6.10 -6.13 16.28
CA HIS A 83 -6.35 -6.01 17.71
C HIS A 83 -7.85 -5.83 17.99
N ILE A 84 -8.36 -6.58 18.95
CA ILE A 84 -9.75 -6.53 19.41
C ILE A 84 -9.82 -5.71 20.69
N ALA A 85 -9.07 -6.13 21.72
CA ALA A 85 -9.12 -5.52 23.05
C ALA A 85 -7.85 -5.79 23.84
N HIS A 86 -7.51 -4.83 24.70
CA HIS A 86 -6.44 -4.93 25.69
C HIS A 86 -7.06 -4.84 27.08
N PHE A 87 -6.69 -5.77 27.94
CA PHE A 87 -7.05 -5.76 29.35
C PHE A 87 -5.78 -5.73 30.18
N SER A 88 -5.83 -5.06 31.33
CA SER A 88 -4.77 -5.09 32.33
C SER A 88 -5.36 -5.27 33.72
N HIS A 89 -4.60 -5.91 34.59
CA HIS A 89 -4.94 -6.08 35.99
C HIS A 89 -3.68 -5.86 36.84
N ASP A 90 -3.74 -4.87 37.72
CA ASP A 90 -2.64 -4.55 38.63
C ASP A 90 -2.77 -5.36 39.91
N ASN A 91 -1.91 -6.36 40.06
CA ASN A 91 -1.83 -7.21 41.25
C ASN A 91 -0.59 -6.90 42.11
N ARG A 92 -0.03 -5.68 42.00
CA ARG A 92 1.23 -5.34 42.69
C ARG A 92 1.09 -5.21 44.20
N LEU A 93 -0.07 -4.77 44.68
CA LEU A 93 -0.30 -4.51 46.11
C LEU A 93 -0.76 -5.75 46.89
N ASN A 94 -1.17 -6.80 46.19
CA ASN A 94 -1.67 -8.01 46.81
C ASN A 94 -0.54 -9.00 47.11
N LYS A 95 -0.75 -9.80 48.16
CA LYS A 95 0.19 -10.84 48.61
C LYS A 95 -0.07 -12.20 47.96
N LEU A 96 -1.19 -12.35 47.26
CA LEU A 96 -1.63 -13.58 46.60
C LEU A 96 -1.80 -13.35 45.10
N SER A 97 -1.81 -14.44 44.34
CA SER A 97 -2.18 -14.39 42.92
C SER A 97 -3.67 -14.13 42.77
N GLU A 98 -4.03 -13.31 41.79
CA GLU A 98 -5.42 -12.99 41.45
C GLU A 98 -5.77 -13.48 40.05
N GLN A 99 -7.04 -13.82 39.83
CA GLN A 99 -7.52 -14.16 38.49
C GLN A 99 -8.00 -12.92 37.75
N MET A 100 -7.53 -12.79 36.51
CA MET A 100 -7.96 -11.80 35.55
C MET A 100 -8.81 -12.49 34.48
N GLU A 101 -10.11 -12.24 34.49
CA GLU A 101 -11.03 -12.65 33.42
C GLU A 101 -11.25 -11.48 32.45
N ALA A 102 -11.05 -11.74 31.16
CA ALA A 102 -11.39 -10.82 30.09
C ALA A 102 -12.55 -11.41 29.28
N GLN A 103 -13.62 -10.63 29.13
CA GLN A 103 -14.78 -10.96 28.31
C GLN A 103 -15.11 -9.84 27.32
N ILE A 104 -15.33 -10.20 26.06
CA ILE A 104 -15.84 -9.26 25.07
C ILE A 104 -17.36 -9.16 25.20
N THR A 105 -17.86 -7.99 25.61
CA THR A 105 -19.30 -7.70 25.73
C THR A 105 -19.87 -6.97 24.50
N ASN A 106 -19.03 -6.20 23.80
CA ASN A 106 -19.35 -5.54 22.54
C ASN A 106 -18.14 -5.60 21.61
N SER A 107 -18.38 -5.68 20.29
CA SER A 107 -17.30 -5.63 19.30
C SER A 107 -17.68 -4.80 18.08
N ALA A 108 -16.72 -4.01 17.59
CA ALA A 108 -16.87 -3.28 16.33
C ALA A 108 -16.47 -4.14 15.14
N SER A 109 -17.02 -3.81 13.97
CA SER A 109 -16.64 -4.41 12.71
C SER A 109 -15.18 -4.09 12.37
N GLN A 110 -14.41 -5.10 11.98
CA GLN A 110 -12.99 -4.98 11.64
C GLN A 110 -12.73 -5.45 10.21
N GLY A 111 -11.91 -4.70 9.46
CA GLY A 111 -11.68 -4.92 8.03
C GLY A 111 -10.30 -5.47 7.68
N ALA A 112 -10.25 -6.14 6.53
CA ALA A 112 -9.08 -6.68 5.86
C ALA A 112 -8.02 -5.62 5.54
N GLU A 113 -6.78 -6.06 5.30
CA GLU A 113 -5.67 -5.23 4.85
C GLU A 113 -5.30 -5.64 3.43
N TRP A 114 -5.12 -4.65 2.56
CA TRP A 114 -4.83 -4.85 1.15
C TRP A 114 -3.67 -3.95 0.77
N SER A 115 -2.69 -4.50 0.04
CA SER A 115 -1.55 -3.73 -0.48
C SER A 115 -1.14 -4.23 -1.86
N GLY A 116 -0.64 -3.29 -2.66
CA GLY A 116 -0.27 -3.50 -4.05
C GLY A 116 -0.38 -2.20 -4.84
N ASN A 117 0.21 -2.17 -6.04
CA ASN A 117 0.24 -0.99 -6.90
C ASN A 117 -1.01 -0.91 -7.79
N VAL A 118 -2.19 -1.13 -7.20
CA VAL A 118 -3.48 -1.12 -7.89
C VAL A 118 -4.55 -0.53 -6.99
N GLU A 119 -5.55 0.10 -7.58
CA GLU A 119 -6.72 0.55 -6.83
C GLU A 119 -7.59 -0.65 -6.45
N PHE A 120 -7.83 -0.83 -5.16
CA PHE A 120 -8.66 -1.91 -4.63
C PHE A 120 -10.12 -1.46 -4.52
N THR A 121 -10.81 -1.44 -5.65
CA THR A 121 -12.26 -1.25 -5.66
C THR A 121 -12.97 -2.41 -4.94
N ALA A 122 -14.17 -2.17 -4.42
CA ALA A 122 -14.95 -3.21 -3.75
C ALA A 122 -15.20 -4.43 -4.65
N GLU A 123 -15.36 -4.21 -5.96
CA GLU A 123 -15.54 -5.28 -6.94
C GLU A 123 -14.27 -6.14 -7.08
N ILE A 124 -13.09 -5.52 -7.22
CA ILE A 124 -11.81 -6.23 -7.33
C ILE A 124 -11.58 -7.09 -6.08
N LYS A 125 -11.78 -6.53 -4.88
CA LYS A 125 -11.61 -7.27 -3.62
C LYS A 125 -12.54 -8.47 -3.53
N LYS A 126 -13.82 -8.28 -3.86
CA LYS A 126 -14.82 -9.36 -3.89
C LYS A 126 -14.41 -10.48 -4.86
N LYS A 127 -13.97 -10.11 -6.07
CA LYS A 127 -13.52 -11.08 -7.09
C LYS A 127 -12.26 -11.84 -6.69
N ILE A 128 -11.32 -11.20 -6.00
CA ILE A 128 -10.15 -11.89 -5.42
C ILE A 128 -10.60 -12.92 -4.38
N ILE A 129 -11.49 -12.55 -3.46
CA ILE A 129 -12.02 -13.46 -2.44
C ILE A 129 -12.76 -14.65 -3.08
N GLU A 130 -13.58 -14.41 -4.12
CA GLU A 130 -14.25 -15.46 -4.90
C GLU A 130 -13.23 -16.41 -5.55
N SER A 131 -12.17 -15.88 -6.18
CA SER A 131 -11.09 -16.68 -6.77
C SER A 131 -10.39 -17.56 -5.73
N LEU A 132 -10.09 -16.98 -4.56
CA LEU A 132 -9.46 -17.71 -3.45
C LEU A 132 -10.33 -18.84 -2.92
N LYS A 133 -11.64 -18.63 -2.81
CA LYS A 133 -12.61 -19.67 -2.42
C LYS A 133 -12.59 -20.85 -3.39
N GLY A 134 -12.62 -20.58 -4.68
CA GLY A 134 -12.57 -21.62 -5.71
C GLY A 134 -11.25 -22.40 -5.74
N THR A 135 -10.14 -21.73 -5.42
CA THR A 135 -8.78 -22.32 -5.53
C THR A 135 -8.36 -23.08 -4.26
N LEU A 136 -8.62 -22.52 -3.08
CA LEU A 136 -8.14 -23.06 -1.80
C LEU A 136 -9.20 -23.87 -1.04
N GLY A 137 -10.46 -23.86 -1.50
CA GLY A 137 -11.57 -24.54 -0.83
C GLY A 137 -11.91 -23.98 0.57
N ILE A 138 -11.34 -22.83 0.93
CA ILE A 138 -11.50 -22.17 2.23
C ILE A 138 -12.19 -20.83 1.99
N SER A 139 -13.14 -20.49 2.86
CA SER A 139 -13.85 -19.22 2.76
C SER A 139 -13.15 -18.11 3.53
N TYR A 140 -13.09 -16.94 2.89
CA TYR A 140 -12.54 -15.71 3.48
C TYR A 140 -13.60 -14.60 3.46
N LYS A 141 -13.42 -13.62 4.36
CA LYS A 141 -14.23 -12.40 4.40
C LYS A 141 -13.38 -11.14 4.50
N GLU A 142 -13.87 -10.08 3.89
CA GLU A 142 -13.25 -8.76 3.93
C GLU A 142 -13.41 -8.12 5.31
N THR A 143 -14.58 -8.29 5.94
CA THR A 143 -14.89 -7.61 7.21
C THR A 143 -15.63 -8.56 8.15
N ARG A 144 -15.34 -8.47 9.45
CA ARG A 144 -16.08 -9.14 10.54
C ARG A 144 -17.30 -8.30 10.94
N THR A 145 -18.47 -8.89 11.21
CA THR A 145 -19.66 -8.12 11.61
C THR A 145 -19.56 -7.59 13.05
N THR A 146 -20.32 -6.55 13.34
CA THR A 146 -20.56 -6.07 14.71
C THR A 146 -21.16 -7.23 15.51
N ASN A 147 -20.55 -7.57 16.65
CA ASN A 147 -20.90 -8.67 17.56
C ASN A 147 -20.26 -10.04 17.30
N GLU A 148 -19.48 -10.27 16.25
CA GLU A 148 -18.88 -11.60 16.05
C GLU A 148 -17.99 -12.05 17.22
N ALA A 149 -17.24 -11.15 17.86
CA ALA A 149 -16.36 -11.50 18.98
C ALA A 149 -17.06 -11.53 20.36
N VAL A 150 -18.34 -11.17 20.44
CA VAL A 150 -19.06 -11.08 21.72
C VAL A 150 -19.20 -12.47 22.33
N GLY A 151 -18.94 -12.56 23.64
CA GLY A 151 -18.99 -13.81 24.39
C GLY A 151 -17.64 -14.55 24.46
N TYR A 152 -16.62 -14.11 23.71
CA TYR A 152 -15.27 -14.65 23.91
C TYR A 152 -14.76 -14.30 25.32
N LYS A 153 -14.23 -15.32 26.01
CA LYS A 153 -13.74 -15.25 27.38
C LYS A 153 -12.36 -15.87 27.46
N VAL A 154 -11.47 -15.25 28.22
CA VAL A 154 -10.17 -15.81 28.59
C VAL A 154 -9.88 -15.48 30.04
N VAL A 155 -9.28 -16.43 30.75
CA VAL A 155 -8.88 -16.28 32.15
C VAL A 155 -7.37 -16.44 32.22
N HIS A 156 -6.71 -15.53 32.94
CA HIS A 156 -5.28 -15.55 33.19
C HIS A 156 -5.01 -15.33 34.67
N THR A 157 -4.03 -16.04 35.23
CA THR A 157 -3.65 -15.85 36.65
C THR A 157 -2.49 -14.87 36.73
N VAL A 158 -2.70 -13.78 37.47
CA VAL A 158 -1.70 -12.72 37.71
C VAL A 158 -1.01 -13.00 39.05
N PRO A 159 0.29 -13.30 39.09
CA PRO A 159 1.01 -13.52 40.33
C PRO A 159 1.03 -12.28 41.23
N ALA A 160 1.25 -12.47 42.53
CA ALA A 160 1.44 -11.40 43.49
C ALA A 160 2.62 -10.49 43.08
N GLY A 161 2.48 -9.18 43.25
CA GLY A 161 3.55 -8.23 42.94
C GLY A 161 3.76 -7.96 41.43
N LYS A 162 2.80 -8.33 40.56
CA LYS A 162 2.90 -8.19 39.10
C LYS A 162 1.71 -7.43 38.50
N VAL A 163 1.88 -6.94 37.28
CA VAL A 163 0.77 -6.49 36.43
C VAL A 163 0.54 -7.54 35.34
N GLY A 164 -0.70 -8.00 35.22
CA GLY A 164 -1.12 -8.91 34.16
C GLY A 164 -1.69 -8.16 32.98
N HIS A 165 -1.43 -8.65 31.78
CA HIS A 165 -1.98 -8.13 30.54
C HIS A 165 -2.58 -9.26 29.71
N ILE A 166 -3.69 -8.96 29.02
CA ILE A 166 -4.30 -9.83 28.03
C ILE A 166 -4.56 -9.01 26.78
N ASN A 167 -3.96 -9.41 25.66
CA ASN A 167 -4.26 -8.87 24.34
C ASN A 167 -5.07 -9.89 23.55
N LEU A 168 -6.16 -9.43 22.94
CA LEU A 168 -6.98 -10.23 22.05
C LEU A 168 -6.85 -9.73 20.62
N TYR A 169 -6.65 -10.65 19.68
CA TYR A 169 -6.52 -10.36 18.26
C TYR A 169 -7.42 -11.28 17.45
N TYR A 170 -7.92 -10.79 16.32
CA TYR A 170 -8.37 -11.67 15.26
C TYR A 170 -7.16 -12.30 14.60
N LYS A 171 -7.26 -13.61 14.36
CA LYS A 171 -6.34 -14.34 13.51
C LYS A 171 -6.76 -14.18 12.05
N GLY A 172 -5.76 -14.11 11.17
CA GLY A 172 -5.93 -13.92 9.73
C GLY A 172 -5.00 -14.80 8.92
N TYR A 173 -5.19 -14.77 7.61
CA TYR A 173 -4.28 -15.35 6.63
C TYR A 173 -3.72 -14.25 5.76
N LYS A 174 -2.38 -14.16 5.70
CA LYS A 174 -1.68 -13.36 4.71
C LYS A 174 -1.60 -14.16 3.42
N ILE A 175 -2.13 -13.59 2.36
CA ILE A 175 -2.29 -14.20 1.06
C ILE A 175 -1.66 -13.30 0.01
N GLY A 176 -0.63 -13.82 -0.64
CA GLY A 176 0.06 -13.19 -1.77
C GLY A 176 -0.41 -13.77 -3.09
N GLY A 177 -0.37 -12.95 -4.14
CA GLY A 177 -0.65 -13.38 -5.50
C GLY A 177 -0.51 -12.26 -6.52
N ARG A 178 -0.74 -12.60 -7.78
CA ARG A 178 -0.69 -11.67 -8.91
C ARG A 178 -2.09 -11.37 -9.40
N LEU A 179 -2.49 -10.11 -9.32
CA LEU A 179 -3.76 -9.62 -9.86
C LEU A 179 -3.54 -9.10 -11.28
N THR A 180 -4.24 -9.68 -12.24
CA THR A 180 -4.38 -9.08 -13.57
C THR A 180 -5.71 -8.31 -13.63
N VAL A 181 -5.62 -7.06 -14.03
CA VAL A 181 -6.77 -6.19 -14.33
C VAL A 181 -6.73 -5.76 -15.78
N TRP A 182 -7.85 -5.27 -16.28
CA TRP A 182 -7.92 -4.65 -17.59
C TRP A 182 -8.54 -3.25 -17.52
N THR A 183 -8.06 -2.38 -18.39
CA THR A 183 -8.64 -1.07 -18.68
C THR A 183 -9.00 -1.01 -20.16
N ALA A 184 -9.91 -0.12 -20.51
CA ALA A 184 -10.28 0.11 -21.90
C ALA A 184 -10.67 1.57 -22.12
N ASN A 185 -10.63 1.98 -23.38
CA ASN A 185 -11.14 3.26 -23.80
C ASN A 185 -12.66 3.20 -23.94
N THR A 186 -13.37 4.20 -23.41
CA THR A 186 -14.83 4.30 -23.49
C THR A 186 -15.35 4.32 -24.93
N SER A 187 -14.59 4.88 -25.87
CA SER A 187 -14.98 4.97 -27.29
C SER A 187 -15.06 3.63 -28.00
N ASN A 188 -14.26 2.64 -27.58
CA ASN A 188 -14.24 1.29 -28.17
C ASN A 188 -13.79 0.23 -27.14
N PRO A 189 -14.66 -0.14 -26.19
CA PRO A 189 -14.28 -0.95 -25.04
C PRO A 189 -13.83 -2.38 -25.41
N SER A 190 -14.32 -2.91 -26.53
CA SER A 190 -14.05 -4.29 -26.95
C SER A 190 -12.66 -4.47 -27.58
N GLN A 191 -12.18 -3.46 -28.32
CA GLN A 191 -10.91 -3.56 -29.05
C GLN A 191 -9.74 -2.86 -28.35
N SER A 192 -10.01 -2.04 -27.35
CA SER A 192 -9.00 -1.25 -26.64
C SER A 192 -8.56 -1.83 -25.30
N LYS A 193 -8.92 -3.08 -24.98
CA LYS A 193 -8.56 -3.71 -23.71
C LYS A 193 -7.05 -3.80 -23.54
N ARG A 194 -6.55 -3.18 -22.48
CA ARG A 194 -5.16 -3.26 -22.04
C ARG A 194 -5.11 -3.98 -20.70
N TYR A 195 -4.23 -4.96 -20.58
CA TYR A 195 -4.08 -5.75 -19.37
C TYR A 195 -2.82 -5.31 -18.62
N ALA A 196 -2.94 -5.21 -17.30
CA ALA A 196 -1.83 -4.94 -16.39
C ALA A 196 -1.85 -5.93 -15.25
N THR A 197 -0.66 -6.35 -14.79
CA THR A 197 -0.52 -7.31 -13.70
C THR A 197 0.25 -6.68 -12.55
N TYR A 198 -0.27 -6.85 -11.35
CA TYR A 198 0.25 -6.28 -10.11
C TYR A 198 0.44 -7.37 -9.07
N ASP A 199 1.54 -7.28 -8.31
CA ASP A 199 1.68 -8.08 -7.10
C ASP A 199 0.78 -7.50 -6.01
N VAL A 200 -0.03 -8.36 -5.41
CA VAL A 200 -1.03 -8.02 -4.40
C VAL A 200 -0.82 -8.89 -3.18
N ASN A 201 -0.80 -8.24 -2.03
CA ASN A 201 -0.87 -8.91 -0.74
C ASN A 201 -2.17 -8.52 -0.05
N SER A 202 -2.82 -9.52 0.55
CA SER A 202 -4.03 -9.32 1.34
C SER A 202 -3.89 -10.06 2.67
N THR A 203 -4.40 -9.47 3.75
CA THR A 203 -4.57 -10.18 5.01
C THR A 203 -6.06 -10.26 5.31
N LEU A 204 -6.60 -11.48 5.29
CA LEU A 204 -8.03 -11.77 5.30
C LEU A 204 -8.42 -12.62 6.50
N TYR A 205 -9.69 -12.52 6.92
CA TYR A 205 -10.23 -13.37 7.97
C TYR A 205 -10.73 -14.70 7.42
N PRO A 206 -10.55 -15.81 8.16
CA PRO A 206 -11.29 -17.05 7.93
C PRO A 206 -12.80 -16.77 8.06
N SER A 207 -13.61 -17.26 7.13
CA SER A 207 -15.08 -17.11 7.21
C SER A 207 -15.72 -18.18 8.07
N ASP A 208 -15.16 -19.38 8.05
CA ASP A 208 -15.80 -20.58 8.61
C ASP A 208 -15.76 -20.63 10.14
N THR A 209 -14.78 -19.97 10.75
CA THR A 209 -14.58 -19.92 12.20
C THR A 209 -14.27 -18.52 12.69
N LEU A 210 -14.65 -18.26 13.94
CA LEU A 210 -14.21 -17.10 14.71
C LEU A 210 -12.90 -17.47 15.42
N ASP A 211 -11.78 -17.21 14.75
CA ASP A 211 -10.45 -17.53 15.28
C ASP A 211 -9.87 -16.30 15.99
N ILE A 212 -9.95 -16.29 17.33
CA ILE A 212 -9.43 -15.24 18.21
C ILE A 212 -8.18 -15.77 18.89
N PHE A 213 -7.08 -15.07 18.71
CA PHE A 213 -5.80 -15.33 19.36
C PHE A 213 -5.66 -14.44 20.61
N SER A 214 -5.30 -15.06 21.73
CA SER A 214 -5.04 -14.36 22.99
C SER A 214 -3.58 -14.48 23.37
N GLU A 215 -2.96 -13.35 23.73
CA GLU A 215 -1.64 -13.31 24.36
C GLU A 215 -1.78 -12.76 25.77
N SER A 216 -1.42 -13.57 26.78
CA SER A 216 -1.35 -13.13 28.17
C SER A 216 0.07 -13.18 28.70
N TYR A 217 0.46 -12.16 29.46
CA TYR A 217 1.79 -12.06 30.04
C TYR A 217 1.78 -11.21 31.32
N ASN A 218 2.85 -11.34 32.11
CA ASN A 218 3.04 -10.59 33.34
C ASN A 218 4.26 -9.68 33.20
N ALA A 219 4.14 -8.42 33.62
CA ALA A 219 5.23 -7.46 33.58
C ALA A 219 5.76 -7.14 34.99
N ASN A 220 7.08 -6.94 35.08
CA ASN A 220 7.75 -6.33 36.24
C ASN A 220 7.98 -4.86 35.89
N ILE A 221 7.10 -3.97 36.34
CA ILE A 221 7.37 -2.53 36.32
C ILE A 221 7.41 -2.05 37.76
#